data_AF-A0A523A4P1-F1
#
_entry.id   AF-A0A523A4P1-F1
#
_cell.length_a   1.000
_cell.length_b   1.000
_cell.length_c   1.000
_cell.angle_alpha   90.00
_cell.angle_beta   90.00
_cell.angle_gamma   90.00
#
_symmetry.space_group_name_H-M   'P 1'
#
loop_
_entity.id
_entity.type
_entity.pdbx_description
1 polymer ?
#
loop_
_entity_poly.entity_id
_entity_poly.type
_entity_poly.pdbx_seq_one_letter_code
_entity_poly.pdbx_strand_id
1 'polypeptide(L)'
;MVVGEEGIALENVLVRIREKARSYRRYDFSETHHAALHAFFDLAQEYDAMGDFYRVCVAVPLVFFGVSVRLYLLNEDGDGLSLFCDSERGLLYPPLPARQGLRPGGHLVILDDSLLVPIQRKPGPSQGNGRQLLSELVMGMLEIPGGAEINDNDRFFIRKYANRIGYNLHNRLIAQQNIHHLKFINNLVLGVEHNVITPNIYFRHLFNKLRKRLDELEEINLEFAQVDPVGSKTHRETAGNRSQGRLKVLYDDLAANHREILEHYNNYSLFLESLLRQDHFRKGHLVLRPRMCSIEKEIIIPQLDHYANRLARRGIKVAQPTDMIDEEIPLLVDVGLLSQVYTNLFSNAVKYTMPVRDHAGEQAKVMAYGREYLRNYFGPSRDGIKFNVFTTGGHLSDDEAKLLYRDGFRGEAGIKQPGTGHGLAFVKQVVEIHGGVVGYERTETGNNFYFILPLPTDAE
;
A
#
# COMPACT_ATOMS: atom_id res chain seq x y z
N MET A 1 28.04 -34.73 -6.43
CA MET A 1 26.90 -34.66 -7.38
C MET A 1 26.69 -33.25 -7.95
N VAL A 2 26.95 -32.17 -7.21
CA VAL A 2 26.80 -30.77 -7.70
C VAL A 2 27.70 -30.42 -8.90
N VAL A 3 28.92 -30.97 -8.97
CA VAL A 3 29.87 -30.72 -10.08
C VAL A 3 29.39 -31.30 -11.42
N GLY A 4 28.53 -32.32 -11.40
CA GLY A 4 27.96 -32.92 -12.62
C GLY A 4 26.83 -32.08 -13.23
N GLU A 5 26.03 -31.41 -12.40
CA GLU A 5 24.91 -30.59 -12.85
C GLU A 5 25.38 -29.27 -13.48
N GLU A 6 26.40 -28.61 -12.93
CA GLU A 6 26.99 -27.41 -13.54
C GLU A 6 27.69 -27.71 -14.87
N GLY A 7 28.34 -28.87 -15.00
CA GLY A 7 28.94 -29.33 -16.26
C GLY A 7 27.89 -29.53 -17.36
N ILE A 8 26.76 -30.16 -17.03
CA ILE A 8 25.62 -30.35 -17.95
C ILE A 8 24.98 -28.99 -18.30
N ALA A 9 24.90 -28.06 -17.34
CA ALA A 9 24.39 -26.72 -17.60
C ALA A 9 25.28 -25.93 -18.57
N LEU A 10 26.60 -25.99 -18.40
CA LEU A 10 27.56 -25.35 -19.30
C LEU A 10 27.50 -25.94 -20.71
N GLU A 11 27.40 -27.26 -20.84
CA GLU A 11 27.30 -27.93 -22.14
C GLU A 11 26.03 -27.50 -22.90
N ASN A 12 24.89 -27.43 -22.22
CA ASN A 12 23.64 -26.92 -22.77
C ASN A 12 23.75 -25.47 -23.25
N VAL A 13 24.42 -24.60 -22.48
CA VAL A 13 24.68 -23.21 -22.87
C VAL A 13 25.60 -23.15 -24.10
N LEU A 14 26.67 -23.95 -24.14
CA LEU A 14 27.59 -24.00 -25.28
C LEU A 14 26.91 -24.48 -26.56
N VAL A 15 26.06 -25.50 -26.48
CA VAL A 15 25.22 -25.94 -27.61
C VAL A 15 24.36 -24.78 -28.11
N ARG A 16 23.68 -24.07 -27.19
CA ARG A 16 22.81 -22.95 -27.55
C ARG A 16 23.57 -21.77 -28.19
N ILE A 17 24.79 -21.47 -27.71
CA ILE A 17 25.67 -20.47 -28.30
C ILE A 17 26.07 -20.88 -29.71
N ARG A 18 26.46 -22.14 -29.93
CA ARG A 18 26.83 -22.66 -31.26
C ARG A 18 25.65 -22.60 -32.23
N GLU A 19 24.44 -22.96 -31.80
CA GLU A 19 23.21 -22.82 -32.59
C GLU A 19 22.95 -21.35 -32.97
N LYS A 20 23.12 -20.43 -32.03
CA LYS A 20 22.98 -18.99 -32.27
C LYS A 20 24.04 -18.48 -33.25
N ALA A 21 25.30 -18.87 -33.09
CA ALA A 21 26.38 -18.50 -34.01
C ALA A 21 26.10 -18.99 -35.44
N ARG A 22 25.60 -20.22 -35.61
CA ARG A 22 25.16 -20.74 -36.91
C ARG A 22 23.96 -19.97 -37.46
N SER A 23 23.02 -19.58 -36.61
CA SER A 23 21.85 -18.80 -37.01
C SER A 23 22.24 -17.41 -37.50
N TYR A 24 23.15 -16.71 -36.80
CA TYR A 24 23.64 -15.39 -37.22
C TYR A 24 24.38 -15.44 -38.55
N ARG A 25 25.17 -16.50 -38.82
CA ARG A 25 25.81 -16.70 -40.14
C ARG A 25 24.81 -16.97 -41.27
N ARG A 26 23.59 -17.40 -40.95
CA ARG A 26 22.50 -17.62 -41.91
C ARG A 26 21.57 -16.42 -42.03
N TYR A 27 21.69 -15.43 -41.14
CA TYR A 27 20.94 -14.18 -41.27
C TYR A 27 21.67 -13.32 -42.28
N ASP A 28 20.96 -12.85 -43.29
CA ASP A 28 21.50 -11.98 -44.33
C ASP A 28 21.49 -10.51 -43.87
N PHE A 29 21.92 -10.26 -42.62
CA PHE A 29 21.91 -8.92 -42.04
C PHE A 29 23.07 -8.09 -42.58
N SER A 30 22.74 -6.93 -43.17
CA SER A 30 23.70 -5.88 -43.50
C SER A 30 24.44 -5.36 -42.26
N GLU A 31 25.57 -4.69 -42.48
CA GLU A 31 26.29 -4.00 -41.41
C GLU A 31 25.41 -2.96 -40.70
N THR A 32 24.53 -2.27 -41.44
CA THR A 32 23.55 -1.32 -40.89
C THR A 32 22.57 -2.00 -39.93
N HIS A 33 22.07 -3.20 -40.27
CA HIS A 33 21.21 -3.97 -39.35
C HIS A 33 21.92 -4.33 -38.05
N HIS A 34 23.18 -4.76 -38.13
CA HIS A 34 23.98 -5.04 -36.95
C HIS A 34 24.22 -3.78 -36.12
N ALA A 35 24.64 -2.68 -36.74
CA ALA A 35 24.87 -1.41 -36.07
C ALA A 35 23.61 -0.89 -35.36
N ALA A 36 22.44 -0.98 -35.99
CA ALA A 36 21.17 -0.60 -35.38
C ALA A 36 20.84 -1.43 -34.13
N LEU A 37 21.08 -2.75 -34.15
CA LEU A 37 20.87 -3.60 -32.97
C LEU A 37 21.86 -3.31 -31.84
N HIS A 38 23.11 -3.01 -32.17
CA HIS A 38 24.12 -2.59 -31.21
C HIS A 38 23.74 -1.26 -30.56
N ALA A 39 23.42 -0.24 -31.36
CA ALA A 39 22.96 1.06 -30.87
C ALA A 39 21.72 0.93 -29.98
N PHE A 40 20.72 0.13 -30.38
CA PHE A 40 19.57 -0.14 -29.53
C PHE A 40 19.96 -0.77 -28.20
N PHE A 41 20.87 -1.75 -28.20
CA PHE A 41 21.26 -2.46 -26.97
C PHE A 41 22.02 -1.57 -25.99
N ASP A 42 22.88 -0.69 -26.50
CA ASP A 42 23.68 0.22 -25.70
C ASP A 42 22.80 1.35 -25.14
N LEU A 43 22.00 2.00 -26.00
CA LEU A 43 21.09 3.08 -25.59
C LEU A 43 19.99 2.57 -24.65
N ALA A 44 19.47 1.36 -24.87
CA ALA A 44 18.50 0.76 -23.96
C ALA A 44 19.11 0.32 -22.62
N GLN A 45 20.42 0.45 -22.40
CA GLN A 45 21.05 0.31 -21.08
C GLN A 45 21.46 1.65 -20.49
N GLU A 46 21.85 2.61 -21.34
CA GLU A 46 22.20 3.96 -20.92
C GLU A 46 21.01 4.72 -20.33
N TYR A 47 19.82 4.58 -20.93
CA TYR A 47 18.62 5.28 -20.49
C TYR A 47 17.76 4.44 -19.54
N ASP A 48 17.73 4.78 -18.24
CA ASP A 48 16.92 4.05 -17.25
C ASP A 48 15.42 4.39 -17.28
N ALA A 49 15.06 5.60 -17.72
CA ALA A 49 13.67 6.04 -17.74
C ALA A 49 12.85 5.32 -18.83
N MET A 50 11.61 4.94 -18.49
CA MET A 50 10.73 4.22 -19.43
C MET A 50 10.39 5.06 -20.67
N GLY A 51 10.20 6.38 -20.50
CA GLY A 51 9.93 7.29 -21.63
C GLY A 51 11.09 7.38 -22.62
N ASP A 52 12.33 7.36 -22.13
CA ASP A 52 13.52 7.38 -22.99
C ASP A 52 13.71 6.04 -23.71
N PHE A 53 13.41 4.93 -23.04
CA PHE A 53 13.35 3.63 -23.69
C PHE A 53 12.34 3.61 -24.85
N TYR A 54 11.14 4.19 -24.68
CA TYR A 54 10.16 4.29 -25.78
C TYR A 54 10.70 5.13 -26.96
N ARG A 55 11.40 6.23 -26.67
CA ARG A 55 12.06 7.04 -27.71
C ARG A 55 13.12 6.24 -28.45
N VAL A 56 13.97 5.48 -27.74
CA VAL A 56 14.97 4.60 -28.36
C VAL A 56 14.32 3.57 -29.29
N CYS A 57 13.15 3.02 -28.92
CA CYS A 57 12.43 2.04 -29.74
C CYS A 57 11.97 2.58 -31.11
N VAL A 58 11.67 3.88 -31.20
CA VAL A 58 11.19 4.51 -32.45
C VAL A 58 12.28 5.31 -33.17
N ALA A 59 13.29 5.78 -32.46
CA ALA A 59 14.38 6.60 -33.02
C ALA A 59 15.44 5.75 -33.73
N VAL A 60 15.76 4.55 -33.23
CA VAL A 60 16.77 3.70 -33.88
C VAL A 60 16.37 3.33 -35.32
N PRO A 61 15.13 2.88 -35.61
CA PRO A 61 14.75 2.60 -36.99
C PRO A 61 14.74 3.86 -37.87
N LEU A 62 14.34 5.01 -37.31
CA LEU A 62 14.35 6.29 -38.02
C LEU A 62 15.77 6.69 -38.44
N VAL A 63 16.74 6.61 -37.53
CA VAL A 63 18.12 7.06 -37.78
C VAL A 63 18.86 6.11 -38.73
N PHE A 64 18.71 4.80 -38.56
CA PHE A 64 19.47 3.81 -39.33
C PHE A 64 18.85 3.46 -40.68
N PHE A 65 17.52 3.56 -40.82
CA PHE A 65 16.81 3.14 -42.03
C PHE A 65 15.94 4.24 -42.66
N GLY A 66 15.82 5.41 -42.03
CA GLY A 66 14.94 6.48 -42.51
C GLY A 66 13.45 6.14 -42.37
N VAL A 67 13.10 5.14 -41.57
CA VAL A 67 11.75 4.61 -41.45
C VAL A 67 11.05 5.20 -40.22
N SER A 68 9.89 5.83 -40.44
CA SER A 68 9.04 6.30 -39.35
C SER A 68 8.35 5.12 -38.65
N VAL A 69 8.28 5.17 -37.32
CA VAL A 69 7.76 4.09 -36.48
C VAL A 69 6.83 4.64 -35.41
N ARG A 70 5.76 3.90 -35.12
CA ARG A 70 4.81 4.18 -34.04
C ARG A 70 4.77 3.01 -33.07
N LEU A 71 4.89 3.31 -31.78
CA LEU A 71 4.89 2.35 -30.69
C LEU A 71 3.54 2.37 -29.97
N TYR A 72 2.79 1.28 -30.11
CA TYR A 72 1.55 1.03 -29.37
C TYR A 72 1.81 0.05 -28.24
N LEU A 73 1.29 0.33 -27.05
CA LEU A 73 1.34 -0.58 -25.91
C LEU A 73 -0.07 -0.98 -25.48
N LEU A 74 -0.19 -2.16 -24.88
CA LEU A 74 -1.44 -2.63 -24.30
C LEU A 74 -1.84 -1.71 -23.12
N ASN A 75 -3.13 -1.38 -23.04
CA ASN A 75 -3.70 -0.69 -21.89
C ASN A 75 -3.77 -1.64 -20.68
N GLU A 76 -3.86 -1.08 -19.47
CA GLU A 76 -3.99 -1.85 -18.24
C GLU A 76 -5.24 -2.75 -18.23
N ASP A 77 -6.31 -2.34 -18.93
CA ASP A 77 -7.57 -3.09 -19.07
C ASP A 77 -7.46 -4.31 -20.01
N GLY A 78 -6.32 -4.51 -20.69
CA GLY A 78 -6.04 -5.69 -21.50
C GLY A 78 -6.64 -5.72 -22.92
N ASP A 79 -7.68 -4.93 -23.19
CA ASP A 79 -8.42 -5.00 -24.46
C ASP A 79 -8.09 -3.89 -25.48
N GLY A 80 -7.35 -2.86 -25.06
CA GLY A 80 -7.04 -1.69 -25.88
C GLY A 80 -5.54 -1.50 -26.15
N LEU A 81 -5.22 -0.87 -27.28
CA LEU A 81 -3.89 -0.35 -27.59
C LEU A 81 -3.93 1.18 -27.52
N SER A 82 -2.87 1.77 -26.98
CA SER A 82 -2.65 3.23 -27.05
C SER A 82 -1.31 3.53 -27.68
N LEU A 83 -1.24 4.62 -28.44
CA LEU A 83 -0.02 5.17 -29.01
C LEU A 83 0.74 5.93 -27.92
N PHE A 84 1.89 5.39 -27.52
CA PHE A 84 2.74 5.98 -26.49
C PHE A 84 3.84 6.86 -27.08
N CYS A 85 4.40 6.47 -28.22
CA CYS A 85 5.52 7.18 -28.82
C CYS A 85 5.50 7.02 -30.34
N ASP A 86 5.84 8.08 -31.06
CA ASP A 86 6.11 8.02 -32.50
C ASP A 86 7.42 8.73 -32.85
N SER A 87 8.01 8.34 -34.00
CA SER A 87 9.30 8.86 -34.46
C SER A 87 9.32 10.36 -34.77
N GLU A 88 8.16 11.02 -34.98
CA GLU A 88 8.07 12.43 -35.37
C GLU A 88 7.89 13.35 -34.15
N ARG A 89 6.98 12.98 -33.24
CA ARG A 89 6.58 13.77 -32.08
C ARG A 89 7.26 13.33 -30.79
N GLY A 90 7.84 12.13 -30.77
CA GLY A 90 8.41 11.53 -29.57
C GLY A 90 7.32 10.98 -28.64
N LEU A 91 7.45 11.23 -27.33
CA LEU A 91 6.57 10.69 -26.30
C LEU A 91 5.27 11.50 -26.21
N LEU A 92 4.12 10.83 -26.24
CA LEU A 92 2.81 11.45 -26.13
C LEU A 92 2.29 11.38 -24.68
N TYR A 93 1.78 12.50 -24.16
CA TYR A 93 1.15 12.56 -22.84
C TYR A 93 -0.10 13.46 -22.87
N PRO A 94 -1.32 12.91 -22.69
CA PRO A 94 -1.63 11.48 -22.51
C PRO A 94 -1.44 10.65 -23.80
N PRO A 95 -1.29 9.31 -23.70
CA PRO A 95 -1.30 8.42 -24.85
C PRO A 95 -2.59 8.56 -25.67
N LEU A 96 -2.48 8.47 -27.00
CA LEU A 96 -3.65 8.54 -27.89
C LEU A 96 -4.25 7.14 -28.09
N PRO A 97 -5.58 6.99 -28.19
CA PRO A 97 -6.17 5.69 -28.49
C PRO A 97 -5.72 5.19 -29.87
N ALA A 98 -5.56 3.87 -30.01
CA ALA A 98 -5.20 3.27 -31.28
C ALA A 98 -6.24 3.54 -32.38
N ARG A 99 -5.77 3.55 -33.64
CA ARG A 99 -6.62 3.66 -34.82
C ARG A 99 -7.66 2.54 -34.89
N GLN A 100 -8.84 2.84 -35.44
CA GLN A 100 -9.90 1.85 -35.62
C GLN A 100 -9.39 0.63 -36.40
N GLY A 101 -9.70 -0.58 -35.92
CA GLY A 101 -9.28 -1.85 -36.54
C GLY A 101 -7.95 -2.41 -36.03
N LEU A 102 -7.15 -1.64 -35.27
CA LEU A 102 -5.94 -2.15 -34.65
C LEU A 102 -6.28 -3.02 -33.43
N ARG A 103 -5.98 -4.32 -33.50
CA ARG A 103 -6.14 -5.26 -32.38
C ARG A 103 -4.79 -5.90 -32.01
N PRO A 104 -4.55 -6.21 -30.74
CA PRO A 104 -3.37 -6.97 -30.34
C PRO A 104 -3.39 -8.35 -31.01
N GLY A 105 -2.30 -8.71 -31.69
CA GLY A 105 -2.19 -9.94 -32.45
C GLY A 105 -0.83 -10.60 -32.26
N GLY A 106 -0.78 -11.94 -32.29
CA GLY A 106 0.47 -12.70 -32.10
C GLY A 106 1.36 -12.79 -33.35
N HIS A 107 0.92 -12.24 -34.48
CA HIS A 107 1.56 -12.37 -35.77
C HIS A 107 1.72 -11.00 -36.45
N LEU A 108 2.62 -10.95 -37.44
CA LEU A 108 2.82 -9.79 -38.29
C LEU A 108 1.61 -9.64 -39.21
N VAL A 109 1.08 -8.41 -39.32
CA VAL A 109 -0.11 -8.08 -40.10
C VAL A 109 0.17 -6.83 -40.93
N ILE A 110 -0.38 -6.74 -42.13
CA ILE A 110 -0.40 -5.52 -42.93
C ILE A 110 -1.80 -4.91 -42.81
N LEU A 111 -1.88 -3.64 -42.46
CA LEU A 111 -3.14 -2.91 -42.31
C LEU A 111 -2.96 -1.48 -42.83
N ASP A 112 -3.75 -1.10 -43.84
CA ASP A 112 -3.75 0.23 -44.47
C ASP A 112 -2.33 0.70 -44.86
N ASP A 113 -1.64 -0.12 -45.64
CA ASP A 113 -0.25 0.10 -46.08
C ASP A 113 0.82 0.13 -44.95
N SER A 114 0.40 0.00 -43.68
CA SER A 114 1.32 -0.13 -42.55
C SER A 114 1.67 -1.59 -42.24
N LEU A 115 2.94 -1.83 -41.91
CA LEU A 115 3.39 -3.10 -41.34
C LEU A 115 3.25 -3.07 -39.81
N LEU A 116 2.49 -4.01 -39.25
CA LEU A 116 2.28 -4.18 -37.81
C LEU A 116 3.07 -5.39 -37.32
N VAL A 117 3.95 -5.15 -36.35
CA VAL A 117 4.83 -6.18 -35.78
C VAL A 117 4.57 -6.30 -34.28
N PRO A 118 4.24 -7.50 -33.77
CA PRO A 118 3.94 -7.67 -32.37
C PRO A 118 5.19 -7.58 -31.49
N ILE A 119 5.05 -6.91 -30.36
CA ILE A 119 6.06 -6.82 -29.31
C ILE A 119 5.71 -7.87 -28.25
N GLN A 120 6.50 -8.94 -28.19
CA GLN A 120 6.21 -10.10 -27.35
C GLN A 120 7.17 -10.21 -26.17
N ARG A 121 6.65 -10.55 -24.99
CA ARG A 121 7.48 -10.95 -23.84
C ARG A 121 8.08 -12.33 -24.08
N LYS A 122 9.21 -12.58 -23.44
CA LYS A 122 9.78 -13.94 -23.40
C LYS A 122 8.79 -14.86 -22.66
N PRO A 123 8.40 -16.02 -23.21
CA PRO A 123 7.62 -16.99 -22.45
C PRO A 123 8.40 -17.38 -21.19
N GLY A 124 7.73 -17.34 -20.04
CA GLY A 124 8.33 -17.72 -18.76
C GLY A 124 8.75 -19.20 -18.75
N PRO A 125 9.59 -19.63 -17.78
CA PRO A 125 9.78 -21.06 -17.55
C PRO A 125 8.40 -21.66 -17.27
N SER A 126 7.97 -22.57 -18.14
CA SER A 126 6.63 -23.16 -18.19
C SER A 126 6.15 -23.65 -16.82
N GLN A 127 5.30 -22.85 -16.16
CA GLN A 127 4.45 -23.35 -15.09
C GLN A 127 3.20 -23.96 -15.73
N GLY A 128 3.25 -25.27 -15.97
CA GLY A 128 2.12 -26.06 -16.46
C GLY A 128 2.16 -26.36 -17.96
N ASN A 129 1.76 -27.58 -18.32
CA ASN A 129 1.68 -28.16 -19.67
C ASN A 129 0.65 -27.48 -20.61
N GLY A 130 0.37 -26.19 -20.44
CA GLY A 130 -0.48 -25.42 -21.35
C GLY A 130 0.33 -24.78 -22.46
N ARG A 131 -0.03 -25.01 -23.73
CA ARG A 131 0.45 -24.18 -24.85
C ARG A 131 -0.06 -22.75 -24.61
N GLN A 132 0.81 -21.88 -24.11
CA GLN A 132 0.49 -20.46 -23.95
C GLN A 132 0.20 -19.85 -25.33
N LEU A 133 -0.97 -19.24 -25.50
CA LEU A 133 -1.35 -18.63 -26.77
C LEU A 133 -0.43 -17.43 -27.05
N LEU A 134 0.08 -17.30 -28.28
CA LEU A 134 0.99 -16.21 -28.66
C LEU A 134 0.39 -14.81 -28.45
N SER A 135 -0.94 -14.71 -28.44
CA SER A 135 -1.69 -13.49 -28.10
C SER A 135 -1.49 -13.07 -26.64
N GLU A 136 -1.34 -14.00 -25.70
CA GLU A 136 -1.13 -13.72 -24.27
C GLU A 136 0.29 -13.22 -23.95
N LEU A 137 1.18 -13.25 -24.93
CA LEU A 137 2.56 -12.77 -24.81
C LEU A 137 2.74 -11.37 -25.41
N VAL A 138 1.72 -10.83 -26.08
CA VAL A 138 1.77 -9.51 -26.72
C VAL A 138 1.68 -8.42 -25.65
N MET A 139 2.66 -7.52 -25.63
CA MET A 139 2.67 -6.32 -24.77
C MET A 139 2.37 -5.04 -25.56
N GLY A 140 2.38 -5.12 -26.89
CA GLY A 140 2.20 -3.98 -27.75
C GLY A 140 2.43 -4.32 -29.22
N MET A 141 2.33 -3.31 -30.08
CA MET A 141 2.53 -3.41 -31.51
C MET A 141 3.47 -2.29 -31.98
N LEU A 142 4.37 -2.62 -32.89
CA LEU A 142 5.20 -1.67 -33.62
C LEU A 142 4.58 -1.47 -35.00
N GLU A 143 4.14 -0.26 -35.32
CA GLU A 143 3.61 0.09 -36.64
C GLU A 143 4.69 0.81 -37.44
N ILE A 144 4.86 0.39 -38.69
CA ILE A 144 5.71 1.04 -39.68
C ILE A 144 4.79 1.49 -40.82
N PRO A 145 4.43 2.78 -40.89
CA PRO A 145 3.66 3.34 -41.99
C PRO A 145 4.38 3.18 -43.33
N GLY A 146 3.65 2.80 -44.40
CA GLY A 146 4.24 2.53 -45.72
C GLY A 146 5.10 1.25 -45.77
N GLY A 147 4.94 0.37 -44.77
CA GLY A 147 5.74 -0.84 -44.63
C GLY A 147 5.22 -2.07 -45.38
N ALA A 148 4.15 -1.94 -46.17
CA ALA A 148 3.51 -3.09 -46.82
C ALA A 148 4.38 -3.79 -47.86
N GLU A 149 5.35 -3.08 -48.47
CA GLU A 149 6.25 -3.61 -49.51
C GLU A 149 7.67 -3.92 -49.02
N ILE A 150 7.91 -3.83 -47.70
CA ILE A 150 9.23 -4.16 -47.12
C ILE A 150 9.62 -5.60 -47.50
N ASN A 151 10.88 -5.81 -47.90
CA ASN A 151 11.38 -7.12 -48.29
C ASN A 151 11.43 -8.11 -47.10
N ASP A 152 11.55 -9.41 -47.39
CA ASP A 152 11.51 -10.45 -46.35
C ASP A 152 12.67 -10.36 -45.34
N ASN A 153 13.83 -9.85 -45.77
CA ASN A 153 15.01 -9.72 -44.91
C ASN A 153 14.81 -8.61 -43.86
N ASP A 154 14.31 -7.45 -44.29
CA ASP A 154 13.99 -6.32 -43.44
C ASP A 154 12.80 -6.64 -42.52
N ARG A 155 11.79 -7.37 -43.02
CA ARG A 155 10.71 -7.91 -42.15
C ARG A 155 11.28 -8.84 -41.08
N PHE A 156 12.23 -9.70 -41.46
CA PHE A 156 12.89 -10.59 -40.50
C PHE A 156 13.67 -9.79 -39.45
N PHE A 157 14.40 -8.75 -39.88
CA PHE A 157 15.10 -7.82 -39.00
C PHE A 157 14.16 -7.11 -38.03
N ILE A 158 13.12 -6.45 -38.53
CA ILE A 158 12.13 -5.71 -37.71
C ILE A 158 11.49 -6.63 -36.69
N ARG A 159 11.18 -7.88 -37.06
CA ARG A 159 10.69 -8.88 -36.11
C ARG A 159 11.71 -9.20 -35.02
N LYS A 160 13.00 -9.32 -35.34
CA LYS A 160 14.06 -9.50 -34.31
C LYS A 160 14.20 -8.28 -33.42
N TYR A 161 14.10 -7.09 -34.00
CA TYR A 161 14.11 -5.81 -33.29
C TYR A 161 12.94 -5.70 -32.30
N ALA A 162 11.70 -5.95 -32.75
CA ALA A 162 10.50 -5.96 -31.90
C ALA A 162 10.58 -6.99 -30.76
N ASN A 163 11.17 -8.17 -31.00
CA ASN A 163 11.44 -9.14 -29.92
C ASN A 163 12.42 -8.61 -28.87
N ARG A 164 13.42 -7.81 -29.28
CA ARG A 164 14.39 -7.22 -28.36
C ARG A 164 13.77 -6.07 -27.56
N ILE A 165 12.87 -5.29 -28.18
CA ILE A 165 12.02 -4.33 -27.48
C ILE A 165 11.19 -5.07 -26.42
N GLY A 166 10.49 -6.14 -26.81
CA GLY A 166 9.63 -6.88 -25.90
C GLY A 166 10.37 -7.44 -24.69
N TYR A 167 11.56 -8.03 -24.89
CA TYR A 167 12.38 -8.51 -23.78
C TYR A 167 12.78 -7.39 -22.79
N ASN A 168 13.26 -6.25 -23.30
CA ASN A 168 13.67 -5.13 -22.44
C ASN A 168 12.47 -4.49 -21.74
N LEU A 169 11.36 -4.30 -22.45
CA LEU A 169 10.12 -3.77 -21.88
C LEU A 169 9.63 -4.66 -20.73
N HIS A 170 9.59 -5.97 -20.94
CA HIS A 170 9.17 -6.92 -19.90
C HIS A 170 10.05 -6.84 -18.65
N ASN A 171 11.37 -6.84 -18.82
CA ASN A 171 12.31 -6.76 -17.69
C ASN A 171 12.19 -5.42 -16.94
N ARG A 172 12.00 -4.31 -17.68
CA ARG A 172 11.80 -2.98 -17.08
C ARG A 172 10.49 -2.92 -16.29
N LEU A 173 9.41 -3.47 -16.82
CA LEU A 173 8.13 -3.56 -16.11
C LEU A 173 8.25 -4.41 -14.84
N ILE A 174 8.93 -5.56 -14.88
CA ILE A 174 9.21 -6.38 -13.69
C ILE A 174 10.06 -5.59 -12.68
N ALA A 175 11.11 -4.91 -13.12
CA ALA A 175 11.96 -4.12 -12.24
C ALA A 175 11.17 -3.00 -11.55
N GLN A 176 10.32 -2.29 -12.29
CA GLN A 176 9.41 -1.27 -11.74
C GLN A 176 8.42 -1.87 -10.74
N GLN A 177 7.82 -3.01 -11.08
CA GLN A 177 6.91 -3.72 -10.18
C GLN A 177 7.63 -4.15 -8.89
N ASN A 178 8.85 -4.69 -9.00
CA ASN A 178 9.66 -5.08 -7.84
C ASN A 178 10.04 -3.88 -6.98
N ILE A 179 10.41 -2.73 -7.58
CA ILE A 179 10.66 -1.49 -6.86
C ILE A 179 9.41 -1.05 -6.10
N HIS A 180 8.23 -1.12 -6.73
CA HIS A 180 6.96 -0.81 -6.07
C HIS A 180 6.71 -1.76 -4.89
N HIS A 181 6.85 -3.08 -5.10
CA HIS A 181 6.68 -4.09 -4.06
C HIS A 181 7.63 -3.85 -2.88
N LEU A 182 8.91 -3.54 -3.14
CA LEU A 182 9.89 -3.24 -2.10
C LEU A 182 9.55 -1.96 -1.32
N LYS A 183 9.12 -0.90 -2.02
CA LYS A 183 8.64 0.33 -1.36
C LYS A 183 7.44 0.03 -0.47
N PHE A 184 6.48 -0.75 -0.96
CA PHE A 184 5.32 -1.18 -0.19
C PHE A 184 5.72 -1.96 1.07
N ILE A 185 6.61 -2.95 0.93
CA ILE A 185 7.10 -3.76 2.06
C ILE A 185 7.82 -2.89 3.09
N ASN A 186 8.72 -2.01 2.64
CA ASN A 186 9.46 -1.12 3.55
C ASN A 186 8.51 -0.21 4.33
N ASN A 187 7.50 0.36 3.66
CA ASN A 187 6.51 1.22 4.32
C ASN A 187 5.68 0.44 5.35
N LEU A 188 5.34 -0.81 5.05
CA LEU A 188 4.62 -1.68 5.97
C LEU A 188 5.46 -2.04 7.19
N VAL A 189 6.73 -2.39 7.00
CA VAL A 189 7.67 -2.73 8.09
C VAL A 189 7.87 -1.56 9.06
N LEU A 190 7.98 -0.33 8.55
CA LEU A 190 8.09 0.87 9.39
C LEU A 190 6.84 1.10 10.24
N GLY A 191 5.65 0.78 9.70
CA GLY A 191 4.40 0.77 10.46
C GLY A 191 4.36 -0.30 11.56
N VAL A 192 4.90 -1.49 11.27
CA VAL A 192 5.03 -2.59 12.23
C VAL A 192 5.96 -2.21 13.37
N GLU A 193 7.14 -1.63 13.12
CA GLU A 193 8.06 -1.27 14.21
C GLU A 193 7.40 -0.38 15.27
N HIS A 194 6.62 0.62 14.86
CA HIS A 194 5.96 1.52 15.81
C HIS A 194 4.72 0.94 16.48
N ASN A 195 3.92 0.17 15.73
CA ASN A 195 2.64 -0.36 16.20
C ASN A 195 2.76 -1.76 16.85
N VAL A 196 3.92 -2.42 16.74
CA VAL A 196 4.20 -3.73 17.35
C VAL A 196 5.22 -3.63 18.48
N ILE A 197 6.33 -2.94 18.27
CA ILE A 197 7.43 -2.94 19.24
C ILE A 197 7.05 -2.10 20.47
N THR A 198 6.42 -0.94 20.26
CA THR A 198 6.00 -0.06 21.38
C THR A 198 4.96 -0.74 22.29
N PRO A 199 3.91 -1.41 21.76
CA PRO A 199 2.99 -2.17 22.61
C PRO A 199 3.62 -3.42 23.25
N ASN A 200 4.64 -4.05 22.66
CA ASN A 200 5.33 -5.18 23.31
C ASN A 200 6.02 -4.78 24.63
N ILE A 201 6.50 -3.55 24.75
CA ILE A 201 6.99 -3.01 26.04
C ILE A 201 5.84 -2.92 27.05
N TYR A 202 4.62 -2.60 26.60
CA TYR A 202 3.43 -2.58 27.43
C TYR A 202 3.02 -3.98 27.90
N PHE A 203 3.03 -4.97 26.99
CA PHE A 203 2.83 -6.38 27.36
C PHE A 203 3.82 -6.81 28.43
N ARG A 204 5.10 -6.45 28.30
CA ARG A 204 6.10 -6.74 29.33
C ARG A 204 5.72 -6.16 30.69
N HIS A 205 5.14 -4.96 30.73
CA HIS A 205 4.64 -4.34 31.97
C HIS A 205 3.43 -5.08 32.55
N LEU A 206 2.45 -5.44 31.70
CA LEU A 206 1.28 -6.22 32.12
C LEU A 206 1.68 -7.60 32.66
N PHE A 207 2.58 -8.31 31.97
CA PHE A 207 3.10 -9.59 32.45
C PHE A 207 3.85 -9.46 33.78
N ASN A 208 4.62 -8.38 33.97
CA ASN A 208 5.28 -8.12 35.26
C ASN A 208 4.27 -7.83 36.39
N LYS A 209 3.18 -7.10 36.11
CA LYS A 209 2.09 -6.92 37.09
C LYS A 209 1.44 -8.26 37.43
N LEU A 210 1.13 -9.05 36.41
CA LEU A 210 0.50 -10.36 36.58
C LEU A 210 1.38 -11.30 37.41
N ARG A 211 2.70 -11.29 37.18
CA ARG A 211 3.66 -12.03 38.01
C ARG A 211 3.60 -11.61 39.48
N LYS A 212 3.66 -10.30 39.77
CA LYS A 212 3.54 -9.80 41.16
C LYS A 212 2.23 -10.25 41.83
N ARG A 213 1.12 -10.30 41.08
CA ARG A 213 -0.17 -10.77 41.62
C ARG A 213 -0.18 -12.29 41.87
N LEU A 214 0.48 -13.08 41.04
CA LEU A 214 0.67 -14.51 41.30
C LEU A 214 1.50 -14.73 42.58
N ASP A 215 2.58 -13.95 42.77
CA ASP A 215 3.40 -14.00 43.97
C ASP A 215 2.56 -13.66 45.24
N GLU A 216 1.74 -12.62 45.19
CA GLU A 216 0.82 -12.26 46.28
C GLU A 216 -0.24 -13.35 46.58
N LEU A 217 -0.70 -14.07 45.55
CA LEU A 217 -1.64 -15.16 45.71
C LEU A 217 -0.98 -16.39 46.36
N GLU A 218 0.29 -16.64 46.05
CA GLU A 218 1.11 -17.67 46.69
C GLU A 218 1.37 -17.33 48.17
N GLU A 219 1.68 -16.07 48.49
CA GLU A 219 1.80 -15.60 49.88
C GLU A 219 0.51 -15.83 50.68
N ILE A 220 -0.66 -15.46 50.14
CA ILE A 220 -1.95 -15.70 50.79
C ILE A 220 -2.19 -17.19 51.01
N ASN A 221 -1.84 -18.04 50.04
CA ASN A 221 -2.00 -19.48 50.14
C ASN A 221 -1.08 -20.10 51.23
N LEU A 222 0.16 -19.61 51.33
CA LEU A 222 1.10 -19.98 52.40
C LEU A 222 0.62 -19.52 53.77
N GLU A 223 0.07 -18.30 53.88
CA GLU A 223 -0.56 -17.79 55.11
C GLU A 223 -1.71 -18.71 55.55
N PHE A 224 -2.58 -19.14 54.62
CA PHE A 224 -3.67 -20.09 54.91
C PHE A 224 -3.15 -21.46 55.38
N ALA A 225 -2.08 -21.97 54.78
CA ALA A 225 -1.47 -23.24 55.17
C ALA A 225 -0.82 -23.20 56.57
N GLN A 226 -0.40 -22.01 57.03
CA GLN A 226 0.22 -21.80 58.35
C GLN A 226 -0.78 -21.47 59.46
N VAL A 227 -2.09 -21.32 59.18
CA VAL A 227 -3.11 -21.11 60.22
C VAL A 227 -3.32 -22.39 61.03
N ASP A 228 -2.71 -22.44 62.21
CA ASP A 228 -2.77 -23.56 63.15
C ASP A 228 -4.23 -23.84 63.63
N PRO A 229 -4.71 -25.10 63.63
CA PRO A 229 -6.09 -25.43 64.02
C PRO A 229 -6.40 -25.27 65.52
N VAL A 230 -5.45 -24.75 66.32
CA VAL A 230 -5.53 -24.66 67.79
C VAL A 230 -5.70 -23.21 68.31
N GLY A 231 -5.60 -22.18 67.47
CA GLY A 231 -5.73 -20.77 67.88
C GLY A 231 -7.17 -20.32 68.22
N SER A 232 -7.30 -19.25 69.05
CA SER A 232 -8.59 -18.64 69.46
C SER A 232 -9.54 -18.34 68.29
N LYS A 233 -10.84 -18.61 68.45
CA LYS A 233 -11.90 -18.39 67.42
C LYS A 233 -11.85 -16.99 66.80
N THR A 234 -11.64 -15.96 67.62
CA THR A 234 -11.56 -14.56 67.18
C THR A 234 -10.36 -14.29 66.26
N HIS A 235 -9.20 -14.92 66.53
CA HIS A 235 -8.03 -14.79 65.66
C HIS A 235 -8.23 -15.49 64.31
N ARG A 236 -8.94 -16.62 64.28
CA ARG A 236 -9.29 -17.34 63.04
C ARG A 236 -10.26 -16.55 62.17
N GLU A 237 -11.30 -15.97 62.76
CA GLU A 237 -12.27 -15.13 62.02
C GLU A 237 -11.62 -13.86 61.45
N THR A 238 -10.74 -13.22 62.24
CA THR A 238 -10.05 -11.99 61.79
C THR A 238 -8.98 -12.27 60.72
N ALA A 239 -8.30 -13.41 60.79
CA ALA A 239 -7.37 -13.85 59.75
C ALA A 239 -8.13 -14.23 58.46
N GLY A 240 -9.18 -15.05 58.58
CA GLY A 240 -10.03 -15.44 57.45
C GLY A 240 -10.64 -14.25 56.72
N ASN A 241 -11.22 -13.28 57.45
CA ASN A 241 -11.80 -12.08 56.85
C ASN A 241 -10.76 -11.19 56.16
N ARG A 242 -9.54 -11.08 56.71
CA ARG A 242 -8.45 -10.32 56.07
C ARG A 242 -7.97 -10.99 54.79
N SER A 243 -7.76 -12.30 54.83
CA SER A 243 -7.32 -13.05 53.65
C SER A 243 -8.40 -13.08 52.57
N GLN A 244 -9.68 -13.21 52.94
CA GLN A 244 -10.80 -13.15 52.01
C GLN A 244 -10.97 -11.75 51.38
N GLY A 245 -10.74 -10.68 52.15
CA GLY A 245 -10.67 -9.31 51.65
C GLY A 245 -9.53 -9.09 50.65
N ARG A 246 -8.31 -9.56 50.97
CA ARG A 246 -7.16 -9.53 50.04
C ARG A 246 -7.44 -10.32 48.77
N LEU A 247 -8.02 -11.52 48.88
CA LEU A 247 -8.35 -12.37 47.73
C LEU A 247 -9.34 -11.69 46.78
N LYS A 248 -10.34 -10.99 47.32
CA LYS A 248 -11.33 -10.25 46.52
C LYS A 248 -10.68 -9.12 45.72
N VAL A 249 -9.85 -8.31 46.36
CA VAL A 249 -9.10 -7.24 45.68
C VAL A 249 -8.19 -7.82 44.60
N LEU A 250 -7.51 -8.92 44.89
CA LEU A 250 -6.59 -9.58 43.95
C LEU A 250 -7.34 -10.16 42.75
N TYR A 251 -8.54 -10.73 42.96
CA TYR A 251 -9.42 -11.19 41.89
C TYR A 251 -9.88 -10.03 40.99
N ASP A 252 -10.36 -8.92 41.58
CA ASP A 252 -10.83 -7.75 40.83
C ASP A 252 -9.70 -7.15 39.97
N ASP A 253 -8.49 -7.04 40.55
CA ASP A 253 -7.28 -6.60 39.84
C ASP A 253 -6.87 -7.55 38.71
N LEU A 254 -6.93 -8.86 38.93
CA LEU A 254 -6.59 -9.87 37.92
C LEU A 254 -7.59 -9.85 36.77
N ALA A 255 -8.88 -9.73 37.07
CA ALA A 255 -9.94 -9.59 36.08
C ALA A 255 -9.79 -8.30 35.25
N ALA A 256 -9.36 -7.19 35.88
CA ALA A 256 -9.03 -5.95 35.17
C ALA A 256 -7.82 -6.13 34.23
N ASN A 257 -6.72 -6.72 34.71
CA ASN A 257 -5.54 -7.00 33.89
C ASN A 257 -5.86 -7.94 32.71
N HIS A 258 -6.70 -8.97 32.93
CA HIS A 258 -7.10 -9.90 31.88
C HIS A 258 -7.91 -9.21 30.77
N ARG A 259 -8.89 -8.37 31.15
CA ARG A 259 -9.65 -7.57 30.17
C ARG A 259 -8.73 -6.67 29.34
N GLU A 260 -7.80 -5.99 29.99
CA GLU A 260 -6.81 -5.15 29.31
C GLU A 260 -5.96 -5.97 28.31
N ILE A 261 -5.48 -7.15 28.71
CA ILE A 261 -4.73 -8.05 27.80
C ILE A 261 -5.57 -8.48 26.60
N LEU A 262 -6.84 -8.84 26.80
CA LEU A 262 -7.74 -9.26 25.73
C LEU A 262 -8.03 -8.11 24.74
N GLU A 263 -8.31 -6.91 25.23
CA GLU A 263 -8.50 -5.72 24.39
C GLU A 263 -7.25 -5.43 23.55
N HIS A 264 -6.07 -5.49 24.18
CA HIS A 264 -4.80 -5.33 23.49
C HIS A 264 -4.58 -6.42 22.43
N TYR A 265 -4.86 -7.68 22.75
CA TYR A 265 -4.75 -8.80 21.82
C TYR A 265 -5.68 -8.63 20.62
N ASN A 266 -6.96 -8.31 20.83
CA ASN A 266 -7.95 -8.15 19.76
C ASN A 266 -7.54 -7.04 18.78
N ASN A 267 -7.14 -5.88 19.31
CA ASN A 267 -6.67 -4.76 18.50
C ASN A 267 -5.41 -5.12 17.70
N TYR A 268 -4.50 -5.87 18.31
CA TYR A 268 -3.26 -6.29 17.69
C TYR A 268 -3.46 -7.38 16.64
N SER A 269 -4.35 -8.34 16.89
CA SER A 269 -4.72 -9.38 15.90
C SER A 269 -5.38 -8.74 14.69
N LEU A 270 -6.34 -7.84 14.91
CA LEU A 270 -6.97 -7.09 13.83
C LEU A 270 -5.94 -6.29 13.03
N PHE A 271 -4.97 -5.65 13.71
CA PHE A 271 -3.88 -4.93 13.06
C PHE A 271 -3.05 -5.84 12.15
N LEU A 272 -2.57 -6.97 12.68
CA LEU A 272 -1.74 -7.91 11.93
C LEU A 272 -2.50 -8.57 10.79
N GLU A 273 -3.73 -9.03 11.03
CA GLU A 273 -4.57 -9.67 10.01
C GLU A 273 -4.93 -8.70 8.88
N SER A 274 -4.94 -7.40 9.15
CA SER A 274 -5.29 -6.38 8.17
C SER A 274 -4.11 -5.90 7.35
N LEU A 275 -2.89 -5.90 7.91
CA LEU A 275 -1.68 -5.51 7.18
C LEU A 275 -0.93 -6.69 6.57
N LEU A 276 -0.88 -7.85 7.22
CA LEU A 276 -0.05 -8.97 6.80
C LEU A 276 -0.79 -9.98 5.91
N ARG A 277 -1.77 -9.52 5.13
CA ARG A 277 -2.45 -10.39 4.16
C ARG A 277 -1.52 -10.73 3.00
N GLN A 278 -1.49 -12.00 2.61
CA GLN A 278 -0.66 -12.47 1.49
C GLN A 278 -0.95 -11.72 0.17
N ASP A 279 -2.21 -11.34 -0.06
CA ASP A 279 -2.62 -10.61 -1.27
C ASP A 279 -1.89 -9.27 -1.41
N HIS A 280 -1.57 -8.60 -0.30
CA HIS A 280 -0.83 -7.34 -0.33
C HIS A 280 0.57 -7.51 -0.90
N PHE A 281 1.27 -8.54 -0.45
CA PHE A 281 2.64 -8.82 -0.89
C PHE A 281 2.69 -9.33 -2.32
N ARG A 282 1.68 -10.11 -2.73
CA ARG A 282 1.58 -10.62 -4.10
C ARG A 282 1.31 -9.50 -5.11
N LYS A 283 0.47 -8.52 -4.75
CA LYS A 283 0.11 -7.41 -5.64
C LYS A 283 1.01 -6.17 -5.47
N GLY A 284 1.77 -6.10 -4.38
CA GLY A 284 2.63 -4.95 -4.08
C GLY A 284 1.90 -3.72 -3.56
N HIS A 285 0.63 -3.84 -3.17
CA HIS A 285 -0.19 -2.74 -2.68
C HIS A 285 -1.27 -3.24 -1.70
N LEU A 286 -1.90 -2.33 -0.96
CA LEU A 286 -3.02 -2.68 -0.09
C LEU A 286 -4.23 -3.18 -0.91
N VAL A 287 -4.89 -4.22 -0.42
CA VAL A 287 -6.00 -4.94 -1.04
C VAL A 287 -7.16 -4.97 -0.06
N LEU A 288 -8.24 -4.29 -0.42
CA LEU A 288 -9.42 -4.18 0.43
C LEU A 288 -10.16 -5.51 0.57
N ARG A 289 -10.67 -5.77 1.76
CA ARG A 289 -11.72 -6.75 2.05
C ARG A 289 -12.91 -6.01 2.64
N PRO A 290 -13.67 -5.28 1.80
CA PRO A 290 -14.72 -4.42 2.30
C PRO A 290 -15.91 -5.22 2.83
N ARG A 291 -16.53 -4.72 3.89
CA ARG A 291 -17.80 -5.21 4.43
C ARG A 291 -18.67 -4.03 4.86
N MET A 292 -19.98 -4.22 4.83
CA MET A 292 -20.89 -3.24 5.43
C MET A 292 -20.61 -3.19 6.94
N CYS A 293 -20.37 -2.00 7.46
CA CYS A 293 -20.19 -1.78 8.90
C CYS A 293 -20.64 -0.38 9.31
N SER A 294 -21.01 -0.23 10.58
CA SER A 294 -21.11 1.08 11.21
C SER A 294 -19.71 1.56 11.60
N ILE A 295 -19.21 2.61 10.94
CA ILE A 295 -17.89 3.17 11.24
C ILE A 295 -17.81 3.62 12.69
N GLU A 296 -18.86 4.21 13.25
CA GLU A 296 -18.82 4.69 14.63
C GLU A 296 -18.69 3.53 15.64
N LYS A 297 -19.61 2.56 15.60
CA LYS A 297 -19.64 1.45 16.56
C LYS A 297 -18.51 0.46 16.39
N GLU A 298 -18.13 0.16 15.16
CA GLU A 298 -17.18 -0.92 14.87
C GLU A 298 -15.74 -0.42 14.70
N ILE A 299 -15.54 0.89 14.50
CA ILE A 299 -14.21 1.46 14.27
C ILE A 299 -13.89 2.56 15.28
N ILE A 300 -14.67 3.63 15.34
CA ILE A 300 -14.34 4.82 16.15
C ILE A 300 -14.36 4.48 17.65
N ILE A 301 -15.45 3.91 18.15
CA ILE A 301 -15.63 3.62 19.59
C ILE A 301 -14.54 2.67 20.11
N PRO A 302 -14.27 1.50 19.49
CA PRO A 302 -13.20 0.61 19.95
C PRO A 302 -11.82 1.28 19.97
N GLN A 303 -11.52 2.13 18.97
CA GLN A 303 -10.26 2.88 18.96
C GLN A 303 -10.24 3.97 20.04
N LEU A 304 -11.36 4.63 20.31
CA LEU A 304 -11.46 5.66 21.33
C LEU A 304 -11.26 5.07 22.73
N ASP A 305 -11.89 3.93 23.02
CA ASP A 305 -11.72 3.19 24.28
C ASP A 305 -10.26 2.81 24.50
N HIS A 306 -9.59 2.34 23.44
CA HIS A 306 -8.16 2.02 23.49
C HIS A 306 -7.27 3.23 23.86
N TYR A 307 -7.64 4.43 23.41
CA TYR A 307 -6.88 5.66 23.67
C TYR A 307 -7.39 6.46 24.88
N ALA A 308 -8.54 6.11 25.47
CA ALA A 308 -9.21 6.86 26.53
C ALA A 308 -8.29 7.16 27.71
N ASN A 309 -7.60 6.14 28.23
CA ASN A 309 -6.64 6.29 29.33
C ASN A 309 -5.46 7.22 28.98
N ARG A 310 -4.97 7.19 27.73
CA ARG A 310 -3.85 8.02 27.29
C ARG A 310 -4.27 9.48 27.12
N LEU A 311 -5.47 9.71 26.56
CA LEU A 311 -6.08 11.03 26.43
C LEU A 311 -6.33 11.65 27.82
N ALA A 312 -6.94 10.90 28.74
CA ALA A 312 -7.19 11.33 30.10
C ALA A 312 -5.92 11.70 30.86
N ARG A 313 -4.86 10.86 30.78
CA ARG A 313 -3.55 11.16 31.40
C ARG A 313 -2.89 12.42 30.85
N ARG A 314 -3.19 12.80 29.61
CA ARG A 314 -2.71 14.04 28.97
C ARG A 314 -3.62 15.23 29.24
N GLY A 315 -4.70 15.07 30.01
CA GLY A 315 -5.69 16.10 30.29
C GLY A 315 -6.50 16.53 29.06
N ILE A 316 -6.62 15.66 28.06
CA ILE A 316 -7.38 15.93 26.83
C ILE A 316 -8.84 15.55 27.08
N LYS A 317 -9.75 16.52 26.97
CA LYS A 317 -11.19 16.27 27.00
C LYS A 317 -11.65 15.82 25.61
N VAL A 318 -12.36 14.70 25.55
CA VAL A 318 -12.98 14.22 24.31
C VAL A 318 -14.40 14.78 24.23
N ALA A 319 -14.69 15.57 23.20
CA ALA A 319 -16.03 16.03 22.91
C ALA A 319 -16.70 15.08 21.90
N GLN A 320 -17.87 14.56 22.25
CA GLN A 320 -18.71 13.81 21.32
C GLN A 320 -19.66 14.77 20.60
N PRO A 321 -19.79 14.65 19.27
CA PRO A 321 -20.75 15.43 18.49
C PRO A 321 -22.18 15.08 18.89
N THR A 322 -23.01 16.09 19.12
CA THR A 322 -24.41 15.95 19.58
C THR A 322 -25.37 15.64 18.42
N ASP A 323 -24.90 15.90 17.20
CA ASP A 323 -25.51 15.80 15.88
C ASP A 323 -25.31 14.43 15.22
N MET A 324 -24.59 13.51 15.88
CA MET A 324 -24.41 12.13 15.40
C MET A 324 -25.49 11.15 15.90
N ILE A 325 -26.48 11.63 16.65
CA ILE A 325 -27.51 10.80 17.30
C ILE A 325 -28.53 10.23 16.27
N ASP A 326 -28.69 10.86 15.11
CA ASP A 326 -29.63 10.41 14.08
C ASP A 326 -28.91 9.71 12.89
N GLU A 327 -29.37 8.49 12.62
CA GLU A 327 -29.04 7.56 11.52
C GLU A 327 -27.57 7.12 11.36
N GLU A 328 -27.28 5.87 11.76
CA GLU A 328 -26.05 5.19 11.34
C GLU A 328 -26.05 5.00 9.82
N ILE A 329 -24.95 5.42 9.18
CA ILE A 329 -24.77 5.24 7.74
C ILE A 329 -23.84 4.04 7.57
N PRO A 330 -24.36 2.85 7.19
CA PRO A 330 -23.53 1.69 6.97
C PRO A 330 -22.70 1.91 5.70
N LEU A 331 -21.39 1.68 5.80
CA LEU A 331 -20.44 1.93 4.71
C LEU A 331 -19.74 0.64 4.33
N LEU A 332 -19.50 0.46 3.03
CA LEU A 332 -18.76 -0.67 2.49
C LEU A 332 -17.25 -0.40 2.56
N VAL A 333 -16.62 -0.84 3.65
CA VAL A 333 -15.22 -0.48 3.96
C VAL A 333 -14.43 -1.65 4.54
N ASP A 334 -13.10 -1.59 4.44
CA ASP A 334 -12.22 -2.51 5.15
C ASP A 334 -12.03 -2.03 6.60
N VAL A 335 -12.76 -2.66 7.51
CA VAL A 335 -12.77 -2.32 8.94
C VAL A 335 -11.38 -2.32 9.55
N GLY A 336 -10.53 -3.27 9.16
CA GLY A 336 -9.19 -3.39 9.69
C GLY A 336 -8.27 -2.25 9.28
N LEU A 337 -8.28 -1.90 7.99
CA LEU A 337 -7.47 -0.78 7.48
C LEU A 337 -8.00 0.58 7.96
N LEU A 338 -9.32 0.78 8.00
CA LEU A 338 -9.90 2.01 8.56
C LEU A 338 -9.72 2.13 10.08
N SER A 339 -9.71 1.02 10.83
CA SER A 339 -9.32 1.04 12.25
C SER A 339 -7.93 1.63 12.42
N GLN A 340 -6.99 1.28 11.53
CA GLN A 340 -5.64 1.83 11.55
C GLN A 340 -5.59 3.30 11.16
N VAL A 341 -6.50 3.77 10.29
CA VAL A 341 -6.65 5.21 10.02
C VAL A 341 -6.96 5.95 11.32
N TYR A 342 -7.98 5.50 12.06
CA TYR A 342 -8.32 6.11 13.35
C TYR A 342 -7.24 5.92 14.42
N THR A 343 -6.57 4.76 14.48
CA THR A 343 -5.41 4.55 15.37
C THR A 343 -4.34 5.62 15.13
N ASN A 344 -4.03 5.95 13.86
CA ASN A 344 -3.06 6.98 13.51
C ASN A 344 -3.54 8.39 13.89
N LEU A 345 -4.81 8.73 13.61
CA LEU A 345 -5.38 10.03 13.96
C LEU A 345 -5.44 10.24 15.49
N PHE A 346 -5.86 9.24 16.26
CA PHE A 346 -5.94 9.33 17.73
C PHE A 346 -4.55 9.31 18.39
N SER A 347 -3.61 8.56 17.83
CA SER A 347 -2.20 8.63 18.26
C SER A 347 -1.63 10.04 18.06
N ASN A 348 -1.92 10.67 16.91
CA ASN A 348 -1.53 12.05 16.65
C ASN A 348 -2.22 13.03 17.61
N ALA A 349 -3.51 12.83 17.92
CA ALA A 349 -4.22 13.65 18.90
C ALA A 349 -3.55 13.58 20.29
N VAL A 350 -3.17 12.39 20.78
CA VAL A 350 -2.45 12.26 22.05
C VAL A 350 -1.10 12.99 22.04
N LYS A 351 -0.41 13.00 20.90
CA LYS A 351 0.93 13.62 20.75
C LYS A 351 0.89 15.13 20.62
N TYR A 352 -0.06 15.66 19.85
CA TYR A 352 -0.01 17.04 19.36
C TYR A 352 -1.10 17.96 19.90
N THR A 353 -2.09 17.42 20.62
CA THR A 353 -3.10 18.30 21.25
C THR A 353 -2.43 19.16 22.33
N MET A 354 -2.59 20.49 22.23
CA MET A 354 -2.02 21.47 23.15
C MET A 354 -3.13 22.35 23.75
N PRO A 355 -2.94 22.87 24.97
CA PRO A 355 -3.90 23.79 25.56
C PRO A 355 -3.95 25.10 24.76
N VAL A 356 -5.16 25.55 24.44
CA VAL A 356 -5.44 26.83 23.80
C VAL A 356 -6.41 27.62 24.68
N ARG A 357 -6.43 28.95 24.54
CA ARG A 357 -7.46 29.77 25.19
C ARG A 357 -8.71 29.73 24.33
N ASP A 358 -9.82 29.30 24.91
CA ASP A 358 -11.12 29.38 24.24
C ASP A 358 -11.67 30.82 24.23
N HIS A 359 -12.85 31.02 23.62
CA HIS A 359 -13.52 32.32 23.57
C HIS A 359 -13.89 32.90 24.95
N ALA A 360 -13.98 32.05 25.98
CA ALA A 360 -14.22 32.46 27.36
C ALA A 360 -12.90 32.80 28.10
N GLY A 361 -11.74 32.60 27.46
CA GLY A 361 -10.42 32.83 28.03
C GLY A 361 -9.89 31.67 28.86
N GLU A 362 -10.62 30.56 28.94
CA GLU A 362 -10.25 29.37 29.70
C GLU A 362 -9.29 28.49 28.90
N GLN A 363 -8.41 27.78 29.60
CA GLN A 363 -7.53 26.82 28.94
C GLN A 363 -8.30 25.55 28.58
N ALA A 364 -8.54 25.37 27.29
CA ALA A 364 -9.18 24.19 26.73
C ALA A 364 -8.12 23.30 26.07
N LYS A 365 -8.17 22.00 26.38
CA LYS A 365 -7.38 20.97 25.71
C LYS A 365 -8.35 19.89 25.23
N VAL A 366 -8.82 20.05 24.00
CA VAL A 366 -9.96 19.30 23.46
C VAL A 366 -9.54 18.54 22.20
N MET A 367 -10.09 17.34 22.09
CA MET A 367 -10.18 16.55 20.86
C MET A 367 -11.67 16.30 20.58
N ALA A 368 -12.08 16.40 19.33
CA ALA A 368 -13.42 16.00 18.89
C ALA A 368 -13.30 15.13 17.65
N TYR A 369 -14.30 14.28 17.40
CA TYR A 369 -14.46 13.58 16.13
C TYR A 369 -15.86 13.85 15.60
N GLY A 370 -16.08 13.64 14.31
CA GLY A 370 -17.37 13.92 13.71
C GLY A 370 -17.54 13.31 12.33
N ARG A 371 -18.74 13.50 11.78
CA ARG A 371 -19.08 13.18 10.40
C ARG A 371 -19.98 14.25 9.80
N GLU A 372 -19.87 14.47 8.50
CA GLU A 372 -20.68 15.41 7.73
C GLU A 372 -21.04 14.77 6.38
N TYR A 373 -22.32 14.84 6.00
CA TYR A 373 -22.80 14.35 4.71
C TYR A 373 -22.55 15.39 3.62
N LEU A 374 -21.93 14.98 2.51
CA LEU A 374 -21.57 15.85 1.39
C LEU A 374 -22.26 15.40 0.11
N ARG A 375 -23.25 16.16 -0.34
CA ARG A 375 -24.01 15.85 -1.55
C ARG A 375 -23.19 16.09 -2.83
N ASN A 376 -23.22 15.15 -3.77
CA ASN A 376 -22.55 15.21 -5.08
C ASN A 376 -21.02 15.48 -5.02
N TYR A 377 -20.35 15.13 -3.93
CA TYR A 377 -18.92 15.43 -3.74
C TYR A 377 -18.04 14.71 -4.78
N PHE A 378 -18.36 13.46 -5.13
CA PHE A 378 -17.59 12.66 -6.10
C PHE A 378 -18.15 12.74 -7.52
N GLY A 379 -19.03 13.71 -7.79
CA GLY A 379 -19.70 13.93 -9.08
C GLY A 379 -21.23 13.87 -8.97
N PRO A 380 -21.93 14.04 -10.11
CA PRO A 380 -23.39 13.99 -10.16
C PRO A 380 -23.91 12.66 -9.60
N SER A 381 -24.83 12.73 -8.63
CA SER A 381 -25.41 11.60 -7.91
C SER A 381 -24.39 10.72 -7.19
N ARG A 382 -23.22 11.25 -6.84
CA ARG A 382 -22.19 10.55 -6.06
C ARG A 382 -21.88 11.31 -4.79
N ASP A 383 -22.64 10.99 -3.75
CA ASP A 383 -22.50 11.60 -2.44
C ASP A 383 -21.24 11.08 -1.73
N GLY A 384 -20.78 11.85 -0.77
CA GLY A 384 -19.64 11.52 0.09
C GLY A 384 -19.99 11.74 1.55
N ILE A 385 -19.21 11.11 2.42
CA ILE A 385 -19.28 11.33 3.86
C ILE A 385 -17.89 11.72 4.36
N LYS A 386 -17.81 12.92 4.95
CA LYS A 386 -16.61 13.46 5.57
C LYS A 386 -16.56 12.94 7.00
N PHE A 387 -15.44 12.35 7.39
CA PHE A 387 -15.10 12.03 8.77
C PHE A 387 -13.94 12.90 9.21
N ASN A 388 -13.96 13.35 10.45
CA ASN A 388 -12.92 14.24 10.94
C ASN A 388 -12.48 13.95 12.38
N VAL A 389 -11.26 14.36 12.69
CA VAL A 389 -10.70 14.42 14.04
C VAL A 389 -10.12 15.82 14.22
N PHE A 390 -10.78 16.59 15.08
CA PHE A 390 -10.35 17.91 15.51
C PHE A 390 -9.46 17.80 16.74
N THR A 391 -8.40 18.60 16.78
CA THR A 391 -7.52 18.73 17.95
C THR A 391 -7.13 20.20 18.17
N THR A 392 -7.19 20.64 19.42
CA THR A 392 -6.68 21.95 19.84
C THR A 392 -5.15 22.01 19.75
N GLY A 393 -4.59 23.14 19.31
CA GLY A 393 -3.15 23.34 19.28
C GLY A 393 -2.66 24.28 18.18
N GLY A 394 -1.34 24.43 18.09
CA GLY A 394 -0.71 25.27 17.06
C GLY A 394 -1.00 24.75 15.65
N HIS A 395 -1.16 25.66 14.71
CA HIS A 395 -1.46 25.33 13.33
C HIS A 395 -0.21 24.93 12.56
N LEU A 396 -0.43 24.17 11.49
CA LEU A 396 0.59 23.94 10.48
C LEU A 396 0.72 25.19 9.62
N SER A 397 1.94 25.48 9.16
CA SER A 397 2.13 26.45 8.08
C SER A 397 1.54 25.92 6.77
N ASP A 398 1.24 26.81 5.82
CA ASP A 398 0.64 26.44 4.53
C ASP A 398 1.50 25.46 3.74
N ASP A 399 2.83 25.55 3.88
CA ASP A 399 3.76 24.64 3.21
C ASP A 399 3.84 23.28 3.90
N GLU A 400 3.76 23.24 5.24
CA GLU A 400 3.64 21.98 5.98
C GLU A 400 2.32 21.27 5.66
N ALA A 401 1.21 22.01 5.55
CA ALA A 401 -0.10 21.45 5.24
C ALA A 401 -0.12 20.73 3.88
N LYS A 402 0.56 21.28 2.85
CA LYS A 402 0.69 20.66 1.53
C LYS A 402 1.52 19.36 1.54
N LEU A 403 2.46 19.26 2.48
CA LEU A 403 3.37 18.12 2.62
C LEU A 403 2.91 17.10 3.66
N LEU A 404 1.86 17.42 4.42
CA LEU A 404 1.38 16.67 5.58
C LEU A 404 1.17 15.17 5.34
N TYR A 405 0.63 14.82 4.17
CA TYR A 405 0.33 13.43 3.79
C TYR A 405 1.41 12.80 2.90
N ARG A 406 2.57 13.45 2.74
CA ARG A 406 3.71 12.84 2.04
C ARG A 406 4.46 11.89 2.95
N ASP A 407 4.95 10.83 2.34
CA ASP A 407 5.68 9.78 3.04
C ASP A 407 6.97 10.32 3.68
N GLY A 408 7.18 10.00 4.97
CA GLY A 408 8.34 10.44 5.75
C GLY A 408 8.33 11.92 6.18
N PHE A 409 7.27 12.69 5.91
CA PHE A 409 7.21 14.09 6.30
C PHE A 409 6.98 14.27 7.81
N ARG A 410 7.69 15.24 8.41
CA ARG A 410 7.51 15.66 9.80
C ARG A 410 7.59 17.19 9.87
N GLY A 411 6.51 17.83 10.33
CA GLY A 411 6.51 19.27 10.58
C GLY A 411 7.39 19.68 11.77
N GLU A 412 7.60 20.98 11.96
CA GLU A 412 8.50 21.53 12.98
C GLU A 412 8.08 21.12 14.41
N ALA A 413 6.78 21.09 14.68
CA ALA A 413 6.21 20.58 15.94
C ALA A 413 6.45 19.07 16.14
N GLY A 414 6.64 18.32 15.05
CA GLY A 414 6.90 16.89 15.02
C GLY A 414 8.35 16.52 15.32
N ILE A 415 9.32 17.44 15.22
CA ILE A 415 10.75 17.17 15.45
C ILE A 415 11.01 16.81 16.92
N LYS A 416 10.27 17.42 17.86
CA LYS A 416 10.44 17.21 19.31
C LYS A 416 9.74 15.95 19.86
N GLN A 417 8.89 15.29 19.07
CA GLN A 417 8.14 14.09 19.49
C GLN A 417 8.61 12.85 18.71
N PRO A 418 8.77 11.67 19.33
CA PRO A 418 9.16 10.46 18.59
C PRO A 418 8.07 10.04 17.57
N GLY A 419 8.50 9.83 16.32
CA GLY A 419 7.66 9.31 15.23
C GLY A 419 8.39 9.27 13.89
N THR A 420 7.99 8.37 13.01
CA THR A 420 8.62 8.17 11.69
C THR A 420 8.09 9.07 10.57
N GLY A 421 6.93 9.74 10.75
CA GLY A 421 6.30 10.53 9.70
C GLY A 421 5.48 9.72 8.68
N HIS A 422 5.34 8.40 8.86
CA HIS A 422 4.59 7.53 7.94
C HIS A 422 3.07 7.46 8.23
N GLY A 423 2.64 7.84 9.44
CA GLY A 423 1.26 7.61 9.89
C GLY A 423 0.20 8.28 9.01
N LEU A 424 0.39 9.54 8.63
CA LEU A 424 -0.57 10.24 7.76
C LEU A 424 -0.44 9.83 6.29
N ALA A 425 0.75 9.49 5.81
CA ALA A 425 0.92 8.91 4.47
C ALA A 425 0.15 7.58 4.34
N PHE A 426 0.17 6.74 5.38
CA PHE A 426 -0.65 5.55 5.45
C PHE A 426 -2.16 5.87 5.46
N VAL A 427 -2.59 6.89 6.23
CA VAL A 427 -3.99 7.35 6.21
C VAL A 427 -4.43 7.72 4.80
N LYS A 428 -3.61 8.50 4.09
CA LYS A 428 -3.87 8.86 2.69
C LYS A 428 -3.99 7.63 1.81
N GLN A 429 -3.03 6.72 1.86
CA GLN A 429 -3.04 5.51 1.05
C GLN A 429 -4.31 4.67 1.29
N VAL A 430 -4.70 4.45 2.55
CA VAL A 430 -5.92 3.68 2.89
C VAL A 430 -7.17 4.40 2.40
N VAL A 431 -7.27 5.71 2.57
CA VAL A 431 -8.45 6.47 2.11
C VAL A 431 -8.56 6.45 0.58
N GLU A 432 -7.45 6.63 -0.14
CA GLU A 432 -7.42 6.65 -1.60
C GLU A 432 -7.80 5.29 -2.21
N ILE A 433 -7.35 4.16 -1.64
CA ILE A 433 -7.78 2.83 -2.12
C ILE A 433 -9.27 2.55 -1.85
N HIS A 434 -9.88 3.24 -0.88
CA HIS A 434 -11.35 3.23 -0.68
C HIS A 434 -12.07 4.22 -1.62
N GLY A 435 -11.35 4.86 -2.56
CA GLY A 435 -11.90 5.85 -3.49
C GLY A 435 -12.15 7.22 -2.86
N GLY A 436 -11.62 7.45 -1.65
CA GLY A 436 -11.80 8.68 -0.90
C GLY A 436 -10.68 9.71 -1.10
N VAL A 437 -10.79 10.81 -0.36
CA VAL A 437 -9.77 11.87 -0.31
C VAL A 437 -9.48 12.28 1.13
N VAL A 438 -8.26 12.76 1.40
CA VAL A 438 -7.85 13.28 2.72
C VAL A 438 -7.66 14.79 2.66
N GLY A 439 -7.76 15.45 3.81
CA GLY A 439 -7.48 16.87 3.89
C GLY A 439 -7.24 17.39 5.30
N TYR A 440 -6.86 18.66 5.34
CA TYR A 440 -6.55 19.40 6.55
C TYR A 440 -7.20 20.79 6.47
N GLU A 441 -7.86 21.17 7.55
CA GLU A 441 -8.51 22.46 7.72
C GLU A 441 -7.97 23.13 8.99
N ARG A 442 -7.49 24.35 8.85
CA ARG A 442 -7.17 25.22 9.98
C ARG A 442 -8.47 25.78 10.55
N THR A 443 -8.64 25.70 11.86
CA THR A 443 -9.77 26.30 12.58
C THR A 443 -9.29 27.44 13.48
N GLU A 444 -10.17 28.13 14.18
CA GLU A 444 -9.80 29.23 15.07
C GLU A 444 -8.92 28.78 16.25
N THR A 445 -9.17 27.59 16.79
CA THR A 445 -8.54 27.09 18.04
C THR A 445 -7.72 25.81 17.85
N GLY A 446 -7.62 25.31 16.62
CA GLY A 446 -6.87 24.08 16.36
C GLY A 446 -6.87 23.61 14.91
N ASN A 447 -6.83 22.30 14.77
CA ASN A 447 -6.53 21.58 13.55
C ASN A 447 -7.60 20.52 13.29
N ASN A 448 -8.22 20.56 12.11
CA ASN A 448 -9.20 19.58 11.68
C ASN A 448 -8.59 18.68 10.61
N PHE A 449 -8.31 17.42 10.96
CA PHE A 449 -7.85 16.41 10.02
C PHE A 449 -9.04 15.59 9.57
N TYR A 450 -9.26 15.48 8.26
CA TYR A 450 -10.43 14.82 7.73
C TYR A 450 -10.12 13.90 6.56
N PHE A 451 -11.06 13.01 6.30
CA PHE A 451 -11.11 12.21 5.10
C PHE A 451 -12.54 12.05 4.64
N ILE A 452 -12.75 11.90 3.34
CA ILE A 452 -14.07 11.81 2.72
C ILE A 452 -14.11 10.48 1.98
N LEU A 453 -15.12 9.66 2.27
CA LEU A 453 -15.36 8.40 1.58
C LEU A 453 -16.59 8.51 0.67
N PRO A 454 -16.60 7.87 -0.50
CA PRO A 454 -17.79 7.79 -1.34
C PRO A 454 -18.85 6.96 -0.62
N LEU A 455 -20.09 7.46 -0.66
CA LEU A 455 -21.24 6.65 -0.25
C LEU A 455 -21.56 5.65 -1.37
N PRO A 456 -22.00 4.42 -1.02
CA PRO A 456 -22.60 3.54 -2.01
C PRO A 456 -23.77 4.30 -2.64
N THR A 457 -23.73 4.51 -3.95
CA THR A 457 -24.92 4.92 -4.67
C THR A 457 -25.91 3.76 -4.53
N ASP A 458 -27.15 4.02 -4.12
CA ASP A 458 -28.22 3.03 -4.26
C ASP A 458 -28.22 2.63 -5.75
N ALA A 459 -27.73 1.43 -6.03
CA ALA A 459 -27.82 0.86 -7.35
C ALA A 459 -29.31 0.56 -7.58
N GLU A 460 -29.92 1.26 -8.54
CA GLU A 460 -31.20 0.84 -9.12
C GLU A 460 -31.13 -0.61 -9.64
#